data_AF-A0A945URU5-F1
#
_entry.id   AF-A0A945URU5-F1
#
_cell.length_a   1.000
_cell.length_b   1.000
_cell.length_c   1.000
_cell.angle_alpha   90.00
_cell.angle_beta   90.00
_cell.angle_gamma   90.00
#
_symmetry.space_group_name_H-M   'P 1'
#
loop_
_entity.id
_entity.type
_entity.pdbx_description
1 polymer ?
#
loop_
_entity_poly.entity_id
_entity_poly.type
_entity_poly.pdbx_seq_one_letter_code
_entity_poly.pdbx_strand_id
1 'polypeptide(L)' 'MPTLMMTPPLPGAERRFQPFVDFVKTCGWEVEFVAINWNGPQPSFGRRDVIDQVGPQTAGKIVMGFSLGAL' A
#
# COMPACT_ATOMS: atom_id res chain seq x y z
N MET A 1 -15.82 5.70 -9.44
CA MET A 1 -14.76 4.90 -10.09
C MET A 1 -14.31 3.84 -9.09
N PRO A 2 -13.96 2.61 -9.51
CA PRO A 2 -13.39 1.61 -8.60
C PRO A 2 -12.06 2.09 -8.01
N THR A 3 -11.77 1.68 -6.77
CA THR A 3 -10.54 2.07 -6.06
C THR A 3 -9.58 0.90 -5.94
N LEU A 4 -8.34 1.11 -6.34
CA LEU A 4 -7.22 0.21 -6.10
C LEU A 4 -6.50 0.65 -4.81
N MET A 5 -6.46 -0.22 -3.81
CA MET A 5 -5.69 -0.01 -2.59
C MET A 5 -4.25 -0.51 -2.78
N MET A 6 -3.26 0.35 -2.62
CA MET A 6 -1.85 0.00 -2.78
C MET A 6 -1.13 -0.10 -1.43
N THR A 7 -0.46 -1.22 -1.18
CA THR A 7 0.44 -1.40 -0.02
C THR A 7 1.89 -1.18 -0.46
N PRO A 8 2.53 -0.04 -0.08
CA PRO A 8 3.91 0.22 -0.43
C PRO A 8 4.87 -0.69 0.37
N PRO A 9 6.11 -0.90 -0.11
CA PRO A 9 7.09 -1.73 0.61
C PRO A 9 7.57 -1.09 1.91
N LEU A 10 7.54 0.25 1.99
CA LEU A 10 7.97 1.07 3.12
C LEU A 10 7.18 2.38 3.11
N PRO A 11 6.99 3.04 4.26
CA PRO A 11 6.40 4.38 4.32
C PRO A 11 7.17 5.38 3.45
N GLY A 12 6.45 6.23 2.71
CA GLY A 12 7.07 7.26 1.86
C GLY A 12 7.47 6.75 0.46
N ALA A 13 7.35 5.45 0.18
CA ALA A 13 7.65 4.88 -1.12
C ALA A 13 6.56 5.14 -2.17
N GLU A 14 5.40 5.68 -1.78
CA GLU A 14 4.22 5.92 -2.64
C GLU A 14 4.58 6.80 -3.84
N ARG A 15 5.47 7.78 -3.64
CA ARG A 15 5.94 8.69 -4.69
C ARG A 15 6.59 7.97 -5.87
N ARG A 16 7.18 6.80 -5.64
CA ARG A 16 7.83 5.99 -6.69
C ARG A 16 6.82 5.33 -7.63
N PHE A 17 5.55 5.28 -7.24
CA PHE A 17 4.48 4.67 -8.01
C PHE A 17 3.70 5.68 -8.86
N GLN A 18 4.08 6.96 -8.89
CA GLN A 18 3.33 7.98 -9.64
C GLN A 18 3.05 7.59 -11.11
N PRO A 19 4.02 7.05 -11.88
CA PRO A 19 3.73 6.62 -13.26
C PRO A 19 2.64 5.52 -13.34
N PHE A 20 2.60 4.62 -12.36
CA PHE A 20 1.58 3.58 -12.29
C PHE A 20 0.23 4.15 -11.85
N VAL A 21 0.22 5.08 -10.87
CA VAL A 21 -0.98 5.81 -10.45
C VAL A 21 -1.61 6.54 -11.63
N ASP A 22 -0.80 7.22 -12.43
CA ASP A 22 -1.26 7.95 -13.62
C ASP A 22 -1.88 6.98 -14.63
N PHE A 23 -1.23 5.84 -14.89
CA PHE A 23 -1.77 4.78 -15.74
C PHE A 23 -3.14 4.28 -15.24
N VAL A 24 -3.25 3.89 -13.96
CA VAL A 24 -4.50 3.39 -13.38
C VAL A 24 -5.63 4.43 -13.48
N LYS A 25 -5.31 5.72 -13.27
CA LYS A 25 -6.25 6.82 -13.45
C LYS A 25 -6.74 6.96 -14.90
N THR A 26 -5.86 6.79 -15.90
CA THR A 26 -6.29 6.78 -17.31
C THR A 26 -7.22 5.60 -17.65
N CYS A 27 -7.14 4.49 -16.89
CA CYS A 27 -8.08 3.39 -16.98
C CYS A 27 -9.42 3.63 -16.26
N GLY A 28 -9.62 4.80 -15.65
CA GLY A 28 -10.87 5.17 -14.97
C GLY A 28 -10.98 4.63 -13.54
N TRP A 29 -9.84 4.41 -12.87
CA TRP A 29 -9.75 3.95 -11.48
C TRP A 29 -9.15 5.02 -10.58
N GLU A 30 -9.48 4.97 -9.29
CA GLU A 30 -8.80 5.73 -8.25
C GLU A 30 -7.74 4.88 -7.56
N VAL A 31 -6.73 5.53 -6.97
CA VAL A 31 -5.68 4.87 -6.19
C VAL A 31 -5.58 5.47 -4.80
N GLU A 32 -5.62 4.62 -3.78
CA GLU A 32 -5.36 4.96 -2.39
C GLU A 32 -4.15 4.16 -1.90
N PHE A 33 -3.31 4.75 -1.05
CA PHE A 33 -2.18 4.05 -0.43
C PHE A 33 -2.52 3.69 1.01
N VAL A 34 -2.07 2.51 1.43
CA VAL A 34 -2.17 2.12 2.83
C VAL A 34 -1.24 3.01 3.64
N ALA A 35 -1.80 3.73 4.60
CA ALA A 35 -1.03 4.52 5.53
C ALA A 35 -0.39 3.57 6.55
N ILE A 36 0.93 3.49 6.53
CA ILE A 36 1.72 2.72 7.50
C ILE A 36 2.49 3.73 8.33
N ASN A 37 2.19 3.81 9.62
CA ASN A 37 3.01 4.58 10.55
C ASN A 37 4.11 3.68 11.13
N TRP A 38 5.34 4.16 11.00
CA TRP A 38 6.53 3.47 11.49
C TRP A 38 7.24 4.31 12.55
N ASN A 39 7.05 3.96 13.82
CA ASN A 39 7.82 4.54 14.91
C ASN A 39 8.89 3.53 15.35
N GLY A 40 10.16 3.83 15.08
CA GLY A 40 11.31 2.99 15.47
C GLY A 40 12.05 2.35 14.30
N PRO A 41 12.95 1.40 14.56
CA PRO A 41 13.70 0.70 13.52
C PRO A 41 12.78 -0.10 12.59
N GLN A 42 13.17 -0.23 11.32
CA GLN A 42 12.56 -1.20 10.39
C GLN A 42 12.58 -2.60 11.03
N PRO A 43 11.51 -3.40 10.95
CA PRO A 43 11.44 -4.64 11.68
C PRO A 43 12.22 -5.69 10.89
N SER A 44 12.56 -6.77 11.56
CA SER A 44 13.05 -7.94 10.84
C SER A 44 11.96 -8.49 9.92
N PHE A 45 12.38 -9.06 8.80
CA PHE A 45 11.50 -9.78 7.89
C PHE A 45 10.61 -10.80 8.63
N GLY A 46 9.34 -10.90 8.22
CA GLY A 46 8.38 -11.86 8.78
C GLY A 46 7.66 -11.41 10.07
N ARG A 47 8.02 -10.25 10.64
CA ARG A 47 7.22 -9.67 11.72
C ARG A 47 5.94 -9.03 11.20
N ARG A 48 4.89 -9.07 12.02
CA ARG A 48 3.54 -8.60 11.69
C ARG A 48 3.18 -7.28 12.37
N ASP A 49 4.15 -6.50 12.84
CA ASP A 49 3.90 -5.33 13.70
C ASP A 49 3.04 -4.24 13.04
N VAL A 50 2.94 -4.25 11.71
CA VAL A 50 2.13 -3.29 10.94
C VAL A 50 0.80 -3.87 10.46
N ILE A 51 0.54 -5.17 10.65
CA ILE A 51 -0.63 -5.85 10.06
C ILE A 51 -1.96 -5.30 10.58
N ASP A 52 -1.98 -4.89 11.85
CA ASP A 52 -3.16 -4.30 12.50
C ASP A 52 -3.49 -2.91 11.92
N GLN A 53 -2.52 -2.24 11.30
CA GLN A 53 -2.76 -1.00 10.56
C GLN A 53 -3.28 -1.28 9.14
N VAL A 54 -2.80 -2.34 8.49
CA VAL A 54 -3.10 -2.67 7.08
C VAL A 54 -4.49 -3.30 6.92
N GLY A 55 -4.86 -4.24 7.79
CA GLY A 55 -6.11 -5.00 7.68
C GLY A 55 -7.37 -4.14 7.55
N PRO A 56 -7.62 -3.19 8.46
CA PRO A 56 -8.78 -2.31 8.39
C PRO A 56 -8.86 -1.45 7.12
N GLN A 57 -7.71 -1.13 6.52
CA GLN A 57 -7.64 -0.30 5.30
C GLN A 57 -7.87 -1.09 4.01
N THR A 58 -7.70 -2.41 4.06
CA THR A 58 -7.71 -3.31 2.89
C THR A 58 -8.92 -4.24 2.84
N ALA A 59 -9.63 -4.43 3.96
CA ALA A 59 -10.78 -5.31 4.05
C ALA A 59 -11.85 -4.98 2.99
N GLY A 60 -12.20 -5.97 2.16
CA GLY A 60 -13.22 -5.84 1.11
C GLY A 60 -12.81 -4.98 -0.09
N LYS A 61 -11.55 -4.53 -0.20
CA LYS A 61 -11.03 -3.75 -1.32
C LYS A 61 -10.23 -4.63 -2.30
N ILE A 62 -10.02 -4.12 -3.51
CA ILE A 62 -9.02 -4.67 -4.43
C ILE A 62 -7.66 -4.11 -4.00
N VAL A 63 -6.72 -5.00 -3.69
CA VAL A 63 -5.43 -4.62 -3.11
C VAL A 63 -4.29 -5.04 -4.03
N MET A 64 -3.33 -4.14 -4.24
CA MET A 64 -2.06 -4.41 -4.91
C MET A 64 -0.91 -4.12 -3.95
N GLY A 65 -0.15 -5.15 -3.62
CA GLY A 65 1.10 -5.00 -2.87
C GLY A 65 2.33 -5.04 -3.75
N PHE A 66 3.37 -4.33 -3.31
CA PHE A 66 4.69 -4.37 -3.95
C PHE A 66 5.77 -4.81 -2.96
N SER A 67 6.52 -5.85 -3.33
CA SER A 67 7.60 -6.40 -2.51
C SER A 67 7.11 -6.70 -1.07
N LEU A 68 7.71 -6.09 -0.04
CA LEU A 68 7.28 -6.25 1.35
C LEU A 68 5.80 -5.89 1.59
N GLY A 69 5.23 -4.96 0.81
CA GLY A 69 3.81 -4.61 0.93
C GLY A 69 2.86 -5.71 0.45
N ALA A 70 3.35 -6.72 -0.28
CA ALA A 70 2.55 -7.84 -0.77
C ALA A 70 2.52 -9.06 0.16
N LEU A 71 3.31 -9.04 1.25
CA LEU A 71 3.36 -10.10 2.27
C LEU A 71 2.30 -9.90 3.34
#